data_AF-A0A7S2HUU8-F1
#
_entry.id   AF-A0A7S2HUU8-F1
#
_cell.length_a   1.000
_cell.length_b   1.000
_cell.length_c   1.000
_cell.angle_alpha   90.00
_cell.angle_beta   90.00
_cell.angle_gamma   90.00
#
_symmetry.space_group_name_H-M   'P 1'
#
loop_
_entity.id
_entity.type
_entity.pdbx_description
1 polymer ?
#
loop_
_entity_poly.entity_id
_entity_poly.type
_entity_poly.pdbx_seq_one_letter_code
_entity_poly.pdbx_strand_id
1 'polypeptide(L)'
;MAKTSRDPGAPKRNMSAYLLYQNAMRDQFKALNPGMTFGQLAKYTSAMYAEMPPAEKEAWVARAEADKARYLHELASYVPPPGYDAKGDAITQGPGKSSSSSRGKSDKDTNAPKRNMSAYLLYQNAMRDQFK
;
A
#
# COMPACT_ATOMS: atom_id res chain seq x y z
N MET A 1 -1.49 7.65 -2.99
CA MET A 1 -0.91 6.53 -3.77
C MET A 1 -1.75 6.35 -5.03
N ALA A 2 -1.32 6.91 -6.15
CA ALA A 2 -1.89 6.48 -7.43
C ALA A 2 -1.33 5.08 -7.67
N LYS A 3 -2.20 4.07 -7.72
CA LYS A 3 -1.81 2.72 -8.13
C LYS A 3 -1.25 2.86 -9.54
N THR A 4 0.01 2.48 -9.76
CA THR A 4 0.54 2.32 -11.12
C THR A 4 -0.48 1.49 -11.89
N SER A 5 -0.93 2.02 -13.03
CA SER A 5 -1.89 1.31 -13.87
C SER A 5 -1.29 -0.04 -14.21
N ARG A 6 -1.97 -1.12 -13.83
CA ARG A 6 -1.54 -2.49 -14.08
C ARG A 6 -2.45 -3.07 -15.13
N ASP A 7 -1.88 -3.81 -16.07
CA ASP A 7 -2.66 -4.52 -17.08
C ASP A 7 -3.64 -5.49 -16.39
N PRO A 8 -4.94 -5.44 -16.71
CA PRO A 8 -5.91 -6.41 -16.20
C PRO A 8 -5.60 -7.86 -16.58
N GLY A 9 -4.87 -8.08 -17.68
CA GLY A 9 -4.43 -9.40 -18.14
C GLY A 9 -3.18 -9.93 -17.43
N ALA A 10 -2.50 -9.10 -16.63
CA ALA A 10 -1.26 -9.49 -15.98
C ALA A 10 -1.49 -10.45 -14.78
N PRO A 11 -0.68 -11.51 -14.65
CA PRO A 11 -0.70 -12.39 -13.50
C PRO A 11 -0.63 -11.64 -12.18
N LYS A 12 -1.43 -12.07 -11.20
CA LYS A 12 -1.43 -11.44 -9.88
C LYS A 12 -0.11 -11.75 -9.18
N ARG A 13 0.57 -10.71 -8.69
CA ARG A 13 1.85 -10.85 -7.99
C ARG A 13 1.74 -11.86 -6.86
N ASN A 14 2.84 -12.58 -6.65
CA ASN A 14 2.93 -13.49 -5.54
C ASN A 14 2.85 -12.76 -4.20
N MET A 15 2.29 -13.43 -3.20
CA MET A 15 2.19 -12.94 -1.82
C MET A 15 3.29 -13.56 -0.96
N SER A 16 3.83 -12.76 -0.04
CA SER A 16 4.78 -13.26 0.97
C SER A 16 4.06 -14.09 2.04
N ALA A 17 4.81 -14.91 2.77
CA ALA A 17 4.30 -15.72 3.88
C ALA A 17 3.49 -14.89 4.89
N TYR A 18 4.01 -13.72 5.27
CA TYR A 18 3.33 -12.78 6.15
C TYR A 18 2.01 -12.26 5.56
N LEU A 19 1.97 -11.90 4.27
CA LEU A 19 0.74 -11.39 3.64
C LEU A 19 -0.32 -12.48 3.52
N LEU A 20 0.07 -13.72 3.23
CA LEU A 20 -0.82 -14.88 3.24
C LEU A 20 -1.42 -15.09 4.64
N TYR A 21 -0.58 -15.08 5.67
CA TYR A 21 -1.01 -15.18 7.07
C TYR A 21 -1.96 -14.05 7.45
N GLN A 22 -1.60 -12.80 7.14
CA GLN A 22 -2.41 -11.62 7.43
C GLN A 22 -3.79 -11.74 6.79
N ASN A 23 -3.87 -12.16 5.52
CA ASN A 23 -5.15 -12.32 4.82
C ASN A 23 -6.00 -13.45 5.43
N ALA A 24 -5.39 -14.58 5.80
CA ALA A 24 -6.10 -15.70 6.41
C ALA A 24 -6.63 -15.39 7.81
N MET A 25 -5.84 -14.69 8.63
CA MET A 25 -6.19 -14.41 10.03
C MET A 25 -6.99 -13.12 10.22
N ARG A 26 -7.05 -12.23 9.22
CA ARG A 26 -7.67 -10.91 9.35
C ARG A 26 -9.10 -10.99 9.86
N ASP A 27 -9.91 -11.88 9.30
CA ASP A 27 -11.31 -11.98 9.68
C ASP A 27 -11.49 -12.60 11.07
N GLN A 28 -10.64 -13.58 11.42
CA GLN A 28 -10.60 -14.14 12.77
C GLN A 28 -10.20 -13.10 13.82
N PHE A 29 -9.13 -12.34 13.58
CA PHE A 29 -8.69 -11.31 14.52
C PHE A 29 -9.68 -10.14 14.62
N LYS A 30 -10.38 -9.81 13.52
CA LYS A 30 -11.45 -8.83 13.54
C LYS A 30 -12.66 -9.31 14.35
N ALA A 31 -13.00 -10.60 14.26
CA ALA A 31 -14.08 -11.20 15.04
C ALA A 31 -13.75 -11.30 16.53
N LEU A 32 -12.49 -11.63 16.86
CA LEU A 32 -12.00 -11.68 18.24
C LEU A 32 -11.86 -10.29 18.88
N ASN A 33 -11.59 -9.26 18.06
CA ASN A 33 -11.38 -7.89 18.52
C ASN A 33 -12.34 -6.91 17.82
N PRO A 34 -13.66 -7.03 18.04
CA PRO A 34 -14.64 -6.13 17.43
C PRO A 34 -14.48 -4.73 18.04
N GLY A 35 -13.82 -3.83 17.32
CA GLY A 35 -13.59 -2.45 17.76
C GLY A 35 -12.16 -1.95 17.51
N MET A 36 -11.21 -2.84 17.24
CA MET A 36 -9.87 -2.42 16.81
C MET A 36 -9.94 -1.75 15.43
N THR A 37 -9.26 -0.61 15.31
CA THR A 37 -9.02 0.01 14.00
C THR A 37 -8.16 -0.90 13.14
N PHE A 38 -8.22 -0.74 11.82
CA PHE A 38 -7.38 -1.51 10.88
C PHE A 38 -5.88 -1.41 11.23
N GLY A 39 -5.41 -0.22 11.65
CA GLY A 39 -4.01 -0.03 12.03
C GLY A 39 -3.61 -0.77 13.31
N GLN A 40 -4.50 -0.83 14.31
CA GLN A 40 -4.27 -1.62 15.52
C GLN A 40 -4.28 -3.11 15.20
N LEU A 41 -5.22 -3.57 14.37
CA LEU A 41 -5.31 -4.95 13.93
C LEU A 41 -4.05 -5.38 13.17
N ALA A 42 -3.53 -4.53 12.27
CA ALA A 42 -2.29 -4.82 11.54
C ALA A 42 -1.08 -4.96 12.48
N LYS A 43 -0.97 -4.11 13.51
CA LYS A 43 0.07 -4.24 14.54
C LYS A 43 -0.07 -5.55 15.31
N TYR A 44 -1.28 -5.90 15.71
CA TYR A 44 -1.57 -7.15 16.41
C TYR A 44 -1.19 -8.38 15.55
N THR A 45 -1.61 -8.42 14.28
CA THR A 45 -1.23 -9.49 13.34
C THR A 45 0.28 -9.61 13.18
N SER A 46 1.01 -8.48 13.12
CA SER A 46 2.47 -8.52 13.00
C SER A 46 3.15 -9.12 14.23
N ALA A 47 2.64 -8.82 15.43
CA ALA A 47 3.14 -9.39 16.68
C ALA A 47 2.87 -10.91 16.74
N MET A 48 1.64 -11.33 16.43
CA MET A 48 1.28 -12.75 16.39
C MET A 48 2.10 -13.54 15.38
N TYR A 49 2.38 -12.97 14.21
CA TYR A 49 3.28 -13.59 13.24
C TYR A 49 4.72 -13.69 13.76
N ALA A 50 5.21 -12.68 14.48
CA ALA A 50 6.56 -12.71 15.05
C ALA A 50 6.70 -13.75 16.17
N GLU A 51 5.67 -13.95 16.98
CA GLU A 51 5.63 -14.93 18.08
C GLU A 51 5.32 -16.37 17.63
N MET A 52 4.81 -16.56 16.40
CA MET A 52 4.46 -17.87 15.87
C MET A 52 5.65 -18.86 15.86
N PRO A 53 5.42 -20.16 16.16
CA PRO A 53 6.45 -21.18 16.11
C PRO A 53 7.13 -21.29 14.75
N PRO A 54 8.42 -21.66 14.69
CA PRO A 54 9.14 -21.82 13.42
C PRO A 54 8.46 -22.81 12.46
N ALA A 55 7.94 -23.92 12.97
CA ALA A 55 7.25 -24.93 12.16
C ALA A 55 5.99 -24.39 11.47
N GLU A 56 5.20 -23.57 12.16
CA GLU A 56 4.03 -22.92 11.55
C GLU A 56 4.44 -21.84 10.54
N LYS A 57 5.47 -21.04 10.87
CA LYS A 57 6.05 -20.07 9.93
C LYS A 57 6.54 -20.75 8.65
N GLU A 58 7.22 -21.88 8.77
CA GLU A 58 7.69 -22.68 7.63
C GLU A 58 6.53 -23.16 6.74
N ALA A 59 5.40 -23.56 7.32
CA ALA A 59 4.21 -23.89 6.54
C ALA A 59 3.70 -22.68 5.73
N TRP A 60 3.75 -21.47 6.27
CA TRP A 60 3.41 -20.24 5.53
C TRP A 60 4.46 -19.87 4.48
N VAL A 61 5.75 -20.14 4.74
CA VAL A 61 6.82 -19.97 3.75
C VAL A 61 6.62 -20.93 2.57
N ALA A 62 6.34 -22.21 2.83
CA ALA A 62 6.04 -23.19 1.78
C ALA A 62 4.82 -22.77 0.94
N ARG A 63 3.77 -22.23 1.57
CA ARG A 63 2.62 -21.65 0.84
C ARG A 63 3.02 -20.46 -0.03
N ALA A 64 3.90 -19.59 0.47
CA ALA A 64 4.41 -18.45 -0.30
C ALA A 64 5.30 -18.87 -1.46
N GLU A 65 6.07 -19.95 -1.31
CA GLU A 65 6.87 -20.54 -2.38
C GLU A 65 5.99 -21.16 -3.47
N ALA A 66 4.94 -21.88 -3.09
CA ALA A 66 3.95 -22.38 -4.03
C ALA A 66 3.25 -21.24 -4.80
N ASP A 67 2.89 -20.16 -4.09
CA ASP A 67 2.30 -18.95 -4.67
C ASP A 67 3.27 -18.25 -5.64
N LYS A 68 4.56 -18.22 -5.30
CA LYS A 68 5.64 -17.75 -6.19
C LYS A 68 5.76 -18.63 -7.43
N ALA A 69 5.75 -19.96 -7.29
CA ALA A 69 5.82 -20.88 -8.42
C ALA A 69 4.63 -20.70 -9.38
N ARG A 70 3.41 -20.58 -8.84
CA ARG A 70 2.21 -20.24 -9.64
C ARG A 70 2.43 -18.94 -10.41
N TYR A 71 2.85 -17.87 -9.73
CA TYR A 71 3.07 -16.58 -10.37
C TYR A 71 4.13 -16.66 -11.48
N LEU A 72 5.23 -17.38 -11.27
CA LEU A 72 6.27 -17.55 -12.30
C LEU A 72 5.75 -18.33 -13.51
N HIS A 73 4.94 -19.37 -13.30
CA HIS A 73 4.33 -20.14 -14.37
C HIS A 73 3.35 -19.29 -15.20
N GLU A 74 2.48 -18.54 -14.53
CA GLU A 74 1.56 -17.60 -15.20
C GLU A 74 2.32 -16.50 -15.95
N LEU A 75 3.40 -15.98 -15.35
CA LEU A 75 4.24 -14.94 -15.94
C LEU A 75 4.97 -15.45 -17.20
N ALA A 76 5.39 -16.70 -17.22
CA ALA A 76 6.04 -17.30 -18.38
C ALA A 76 5.09 -17.39 -19.60
N SER A 77 3.78 -17.52 -19.35
CA SER A 77 2.76 -17.55 -20.39
C SER A 77 2.20 -16.17 -20.74
N TYR A 78 2.57 -15.15 -19.97
CA TYR A 78 2.03 -13.80 -20.10
C TYR A 78 2.79 -13.00 -21.17
N VAL A 79 2.05 -12.49 -22.15
CA VAL A 79 2.56 -11.60 -23.19
C VAL A 79 2.04 -10.19 -22.91
N PRO A 80 2.91 -9.24 -22.53
CA PRO A 80 2.47 -7.90 -22.18
C PRO A 80 2.00 -7.12 -23.41
N PRO A 81 0.88 -6.38 -23.33
CA PRO A 81 0.48 -5.46 -24.38
C PRO A 81 1.45 -4.27 -24.49
N PRO A 82 1.52 -3.60 -25.66
CA PRO A 82 2.37 -2.42 -25.83
C PRO A 82 2.13 -1.37 -24.74
N GLY A 83 3.21 -0.89 -24.12
CA GLY A 83 3.14 0.10 -23.03
C GLY A 83 3.13 -0.49 -21.62
N TYR A 84 3.18 -1.82 -21.46
CA TYR A 84 3.35 -2.51 -20.18
C TYR A 84 4.65 -3.31 -20.13
N ASP A 85 5.24 -3.43 -18.94
CA ASP A 85 6.45 -4.22 -18.72
C ASP A 85 6.16 -5.73 -18.68
N ALA A 86 7.21 -6.55 -18.60
CA ALA A 86 7.10 -8.00 -18.49
C ALA A 86 6.32 -8.47 -17.24
N LYS A 87 6.02 -7.58 -16.28
CA LYS A 87 5.26 -7.84 -15.05
C LYS A 87 3.85 -7.23 -15.10
N GLY A 88 3.48 -6.61 -16.21
CA GLY A 88 2.20 -5.95 -16.46
C GLY A 88 2.05 -4.57 -15.82
N ASP A 89 3.13 -3.94 -15.36
CA ASP A 89 3.12 -2.58 -14.86
C ASP A 89 3.25 -1.58 -16.03
N ALA A 90 2.46 -0.51 -16.03
CA ALA A 90 2.52 0.50 -17.09
C ALA A 90 3.90 1.18 -17.15
N ILE A 91 4.51 1.18 -18.33
CA ILE A 91 5.78 1.85 -18.60
C ILE A 91 5.49 3.35 -18.77
N THR A 92 5.50 4.11 -17.67
CA THR A 92 5.46 5.57 -17.77
C THR A 92 6.82 6.08 -18.26
N GLN A 93 6.92 6.43 -19.55
CA GLN A 93 8.08 7.13 -20.09
C GLN A 93 8.10 8.58 -19.59
N GLY A 94 8.75 8.82 -18.45
CA GLY A 94 8.97 10.15 -17.90
C GLY A 94 9.62 10.05 -16.51
N PRO A 95 10.38 11.08 -16.06
CA PRO A 95 10.97 11.07 -14.72
C PRO A 95 9.85 10.92 -13.70
N GLY A 96 9.78 9.72 -13.10
CA GLY A 96 8.69 9.32 -12.25
C GLY A 96 8.55 10.27 -11.07
N LYS A 97 7.34 10.78 -10.87
CA LYS A 97 6.90 11.31 -9.57
C LYS A 97 6.76 10.15 -8.57
N SER A 98 7.85 9.49 -8.24
CA SER A 98 7.95 8.57 -7.10
C SER A 98 8.81 9.23 -6.03
N SER A 99 8.19 9.97 -5.09
CA SER A 99 8.70 10.19 -3.71
C SER A 99 8.08 11.35 -2.92
N SER A 100 7.10 12.15 -3.39
CA SER A 100 6.67 13.32 -2.60
C SER A 100 5.57 13.09 -1.55
N SER A 101 4.98 11.88 -1.42
CA SER A 101 3.89 11.64 -0.45
C SER A 101 4.26 10.83 0.79
N SER A 102 5.55 10.58 1.05
CA SER A 102 6.02 9.98 2.32
C SER A 102 6.80 10.95 3.20
N ARG A 103 6.61 12.27 3.04
CA ARG A 103 6.80 13.13 4.21
C ARG A 103 5.72 12.69 5.19
N GLY A 104 6.13 11.96 6.24
CA GLY A 104 5.30 11.81 7.42
C GLY A 104 4.75 13.17 7.80
N LYS A 105 3.59 13.22 8.47
CA LYS A 105 3.19 14.45 9.16
C LYS A 105 4.38 14.81 10.05
N SER A 106 5.19 15.78 9.63
CA SER A 106 6.12 16.45 10.51
C SER A 106 5.28 16.88 11.69
N ASP A 107 5.74 16.59 12.91
CA ASP A 107 5.10 17.08 14.12
C ASP A 107 4.84 18.57 13.91
N LYS A 108 3.57 18.91 13.72
CA LYS A 108 3.21 20.28 13.40
C LYS A 108 3.18 20.94 14.75
N ASP A 109 4.31 21.52 15.14
CA ASP A 109 4.41 22.34 16.34
C ASP A 109 3.16 23.23 16.39
N THR A 110 2.27 22.93 17.34
CA THR A 110 0.98 23.63 17.47
C THR A 110 1.19 25.13 17.64
N ASN A 111 2.36 25.52 18.12
CA ASN A 111 2.78 26.90 18.35
C ASN A 111 3.72 27.47 17.25
N ALA A 112 3.98 26.75 16.15
CA ALA A 112 4.78 27.31 15.06
C ALA A 112 3.96 28.38 14.30
N PRO A 113 4.54 29.58 14.07
CA PRO A 113 3.85 30.62 13.32
C PRO A 113 3.56 30.12 11.92
N LYS A 114 2.30 30.32 11.48
CA LYS A 114 1.92 30.01 10.10
C LYS A 114 2.76 30.87 9.17
N ARG A 115 3.25 30.27 8.08
CA ARG A 115 3.95 30.99 7.01
C ARG A 115 3.12 32.20 6.56
N ASN A 116 3.80 33.29 6.21
CA ASN A 116 3.15 34.46 5.64
C ASN A 116 2.38 34.08 4.36
N MET A 117 1.16 34.59 4.24
CA MET A 117 0.31 34.32 3.09
C MET A 117 0.68 35.25 1.94
N SER A 118 0.74 34.72 0.71
CA SER A 118 0.95 35.53 -0.50
C SER A 118 -0.16 36.55 -0.67
N ALA A 119 0.16 37.72 -1.24
CA ALA A 119 -0.80 38.80 -1.54
C ALA A 119 -2.05 38.29 -2.30
N TYR A 120 -1.86 37.33 -3.20
CA TYR A 120 -2.94 36.69 -3.93
C TYR A 120 -3.90 35.89 -3.01
N LEU A 121 -3.36 35.16 -2.03
CA LEU A 121 -4.18 34.39 -1.09
C LEU A 121 -4.91 35.29 -0.08
N LEU A 122 -4.33 36.44 0.26
CA LEU A 122 -5.00 37.46 1.07
C LEU A 122 -6.20 38.05 0.33
N TYR A 123 -6.02 38.39 -0.96
CA TYR A 123 -7.09 38.84 -1.84
C TYR A 123 -8.20 37.80 -1.98
N GLN A 124 -7.84 36.53 -2.26
CA GLN A 124 -8.82 35.45 -2.34
C GLN A 124 -9.59 35.22 -1.04
N ASN A 125 -8.95 35.33 0.13
CA ASN A 125 -9.64 35.22 1.41
C ASN A 125 -10.58 36.40 1.66
N ALA A 126 -10.17 37.62 1.34
CA ALA A 126 -11.00 38.82 1.48
C ALA A 126 -12.23 38.77 0.57
N MET A 127 -12.10 38.16 -0.60
CA MET A 127 -13.22 38.00 -1.55
C MET A 127 -13.99 36.70 -1.38
N ARG A 128 -13.53 35.77 -0.53
CA ARG A 128 -14.17 34.47 -0.32
C ARG A 128 -15.58 34.61 0.24
N ASP A 129 -15.82 35.64 1.05
CA ASP A 129 -17.12 35.92 1.65
C ASP A 129 -18.04 36.74 0.72
N GLN A 130 -17.52 37.31 -0.37
CA GLN A 130 -18.34 38.01 -1.38
C GLN A 130 -18.98 37.05 -2.40
N PHE A 131 -18.49 35.81 -2.50
CA PHE A 131 -18.98 34.79 -3.43
C PHE A 131 -19.54 33.54 -2.72
N LYS A 132 -20.06 33.70 -1.49
CA LYS A 132 -20.83 32.66 -0.79
C LYS A 132 -22.32 32.76 -1.08
#